data_AF-A0A2S0WTS4-F1
#
_entry.id   AF-A0A2S0WTS4-F1
#
_cell.length_a   1.000
_cell.length_b   1.000
_cell.length_c   1.000
_cell.angle_alpha   90.00
_cell.angle_beta   90.00
_cell.angle_gamma   90.00
#
_symmetry.space_group_name_H-M   'P 1'
#
loop_
_entity.id
_entity.type
_entity.pdbx_description
1 polymer ?
#
loop_
_entity_poly.entity_id
_entity_poly.type
_entity_poly.pdbx_seq_one_letter_code
_entity_poly.pdbx_strand_id
1 'polypeptide(L)'
;MTATRPAPDGTRLGELWRILPEEASASDDGVLEIGGVAVTELAERFGTPLHVYDEAGLRRQIRRFVDGLHERWPNSDVLFASKSLPAVGMYRLAQEEGLAVDIAGGGELQLALAAGVDPERLYFHGNAKTDAELQMALDARVGTIIVDNDDELDRLERLLERPQRLLLRVIPGVEAKTHASQATGGLNSKFGLPIDQAERAIARMRAHRLMEFEGVHLHIGSQILDTEQFAEAVAKISTVGSFGTYDVGGGLGVSYTYAEQAPSVESYLDAIVAAATAHLPAGARLLIEPGRSIVARAGVTLYRVTTVKRTGRTFVAVDGGLADQMDIALTQQRYEAIIADRLLEPWTETAQLVGRQCESGDLLVDGAPMPPARVGDLVVMLATGAYAYTMSNNYNGALKPAIVFVADGEARLVTRRETYLDLLATHAPATADVFV
;
A
#
# COMPACT_ATOMS: atom_id res chain seq x y z
N MET A 1 21.50 4.68 -23.65
CA MET A 1 22.44 3.66 -23.15
C MET A 1 21.61 2.51 -22.60
N THR A 2 22.01 1.26 -22.81
CA THR A 2 21.36 0.11 -22.14
C THR A 2 21.55 0.27 -20.64
N ALA A 3 20.46 0.39 -19.89
CA ALA A 3 20.44 0.43 -18.43
C ALA A 3 21.30 -0.72 -17.87
N THR A 4 22.33 -0.39 -17.09
CA THR A 4 23.19 -1.41 -16.49
C THR A 4 22.62 -1.84 -15.14
N ARG A 5 22.64 -3.16 -14.88
CA ARG A 5 22.27 -3.76 -13.58
C ARG A 5 23.46 -4.56 -13.07
N PRO A 6 24.45 -3.90 -12.46
CA PRO A 6 25.65 -4.57 -12.00
C PRO A 6 25.33 -5.60 -10.91
N ALA A 7 26.10 -6.68 -10.90
CA ALA A 7 26.11 -7.66 -9.82
C ALA A 7 27.58 -7.96 -9.47
N PRO A 8 28.27 -7.06 -8.76
CA PRO A 8 29.67 -7.24 -8.41
C PRO A 8 29.88 -8.55 -7.64
N ASP A 9 30.97 -9.25 -7.95
CA ASP A 9 31.32 -10.52 -7.28
C ASP A 9 31.40 -10.32 -5.75
N GLY A 10 30.83 -11.28 -5.01
CA GLY A 10 30.79 -11.23 -3.55
C GLY A 10 29.73 -10.30 -2.95
N THR A 11 28.87 -9.68 -3.79
CA THR A 11 27.69 -8.92 -3.32
C THR A 11 26.40 -9.68 -3.63
N ARG A 12 25.29 -9.27 -2.98
CA ARG A 12 23.94 -9.79 -3.30
C ARG A 12 23.12 -8.82 -4.15
N LEU A 13 23.76 -7.80 -4.73
CA LEU A 13 23.08 -6.77 -5.52
C LEU A 13 22.32 -7.38 -6.72
N GLY A 14 22.87 -8.42 -7.35
CA GLY A 14 22.21 -9.19 -8.40
C GLY A 14 20.82 -9.68 -8.03
N GLU A 15 20.65 -10.15 -6.78
CA GLU A 15 19.37 -10.64 -6.27
C GLU A 15 18.42 -9.50 -5.91
N LEU A 16 18.95 -8.32 -5.52
CA LEU A 16 18.14 -7.18 -5.12
C LEU A 16 17.51 -6.42 -6.30
N TRP A 17 18.04 -6.56 -7.53
CA TRP A 17 17.41 -5.95 -8.71
C TRP A 17 15.96 -6.39 -8.95
N ARG A 18 15.56 -7.57 -8.45
CA ARG A 18 14.16 -8.04 -8.53
C ARG A 18 13.24 -7.35 -7.51
N ILE A 19 13.81 -6.72 -6.48
CA ILE A 19 13.11 -6.01 -5.39
C ILE A 19 13.14 -4.50 -5.63
N LEU A 20 14.20 -4.00 -6.27
CA LEU A 20 14.27 -2.62 -6.73
C LEU A 20 13.15 -2.31 -7.76
N PRO A 21 12.83 -1.02 -7.94
CA PRO A 21 11.90 -0.58 -8.96
C PRO A 21 12.27 -1.10 -10.35
N GLU A 22 11.26 -1.26 -11.21
CA GLU A 22 11.44 -1.94 -12.50
C GLU A 22 12.30 -1.15 -13.48
N GLU A 23 12.30 0.18 -13.39
CA GLU A 23 13.19 1.09 -14.13
C GLU A 23 14.46 1.46 -13.35
N ALA A 24 14.81 0.71 -12.30
CA ALA A 24 16.07 0.94 -11.61
C ALA A 24 17.26 0.47 -12.46
N SER A 25 18.30 1.30 -12.50
CA SER A 25 19.59 1.08 -13.17
C SER A 25 20.73 1.62 -12.32
N ALA A 26 21.96 1.42 -12.78
CA ALA A 26 23.13 2.09 -12.25
C ALA A 26 23.91 2.77 -13.37
N SER A 27 24.51 3.92 -13.05
CA SER A 27 25.55 4.55 -13.87
C SER A 27 26.87 3.76 -13.82
N ASP A 28 27.79 4.07 -14.73
CA ASP A 28 29.11 3.42 -14.81
C ASP A 28 29.95 3.63 -13.54
N ASP A 29 29.71 4.74 -12.81
CA ASP A 29 30.37 5.07 -11.54
C ASP A 29 29.69 4.41 -10.32
N GLY A 30 28.61 3.63 -10.54
CA GLY A 30 27.93 2.89 -9.48
C GLY A 30 26.89 3.69 -8.69
N VAL A 31 26.38 4.79 -9.24
CA VAL A 31 25.24 5.53 -8.66
C VAL A 31 23.94 4.92 -9.15
N LEU A 32 23.03 4.58 -8.24
CA LEU A 32 21.68 4.10 -8.52
C LEU A 32 20.88 5.20 -9.22
N GLU A 33 20.14 4.80 -10.24
CA GLU A 33 19.16 5.63 -10.94
C GLU A 33 17.79 4.98 -10.83
N ILE A 34 16.75 5.81 -10.68
CA ILE A 34 15.35 5.37 -10.65
C ILE A 34 14.61 6.17 -11.69
N GLY A 35 13.98 5.51 -12.66
CA GLY A 35 13.28 6.18 -13.76
C GLY A 35 14.20 7.09 -14.57
N GLY A 36 15.51 6.77 -14.64
CA GLY A 36 16.53 7.57 -15.32
C GLY A 36 17.11 8.75 -14.53
N VAL A 37 16.74 8.94 -13.25
CA VAL A 37 17.26 10.02 -12.40
C VAL A 37 18.17 9.45 -11.31
N ALA A 38 19.39 9.99 -11.20
CA ALA A 38 20.34 9.57 -10.17
C ALA A 38 19.83 9.89 -8.75
N VAL A 39 20.01 8.97 -7.80
CA VAL A 39 19.60 9.20 -6.41
C VAL A 39 20.34 10.36 -5.74
N THR A 40 21.56 10.66 -6.20
CA THR A 40 22.33 11.83 -5.76
C THR A 40 21.62 13.12 -6.13
N GLU A 41 21.14 13.23 -7.36
CA GLU A 41 20.38 14.38 -7.85
C GLU A 41 19.05 14.53 -7.08
N LEU A 42 18.34 13.42 -6.84
CA LEU A 42 17.09 13.43 -6.06
C LEU A 42 17.32 13.94 -4.64
N ALA A 43 18.38 13.47 -3.97
CA ALA A 43 18.74 13.92 -2.63
C ALA A 43 19.13 15.40 -2.59
N GLU A 44 19.82 15.92 -3.61
CA GLU A 44 20.19 17.33 -3.70
C GLU A 44 18.97 18.22 -3.96
N ARG A 45 18.07 17.82 -4.86
CA ARG A 45 16.89 18.61 -5.25
C ARG A 45 15.78 18.62 -4.20
N PHE A 46 15.52 17.48 -3.55
CA PHE A 46 14.34 17.30 -2.69
C PHE A 46 14.70 17.01 -1.22
N GLY A 47 15.98 16.84 -0.91
CA GLY A 47 16.48 16.48 0.42
C GLY A 47 16.16 15.02 0.80
N THR A 48 16.60 14.63 1.99
CA THR A 48 16.34 13.32 2.60
C THR A 48 15.75 13.49 4.02
N PRO A 49 14.96 12.52 4.55
CA PRO A 49 14.44 11.32 3.88
C PRO A 49 13.51 11.64 2.70
N LEU A 50 13.41 10.77 1.71
CA LEU A 50 12.60 10.98 0.51
C LEU A 50 11.99 9.67 -0.01
N HIS A 51 10.67 9.63 -0.19
CA HIS A 51 10.05 8.51 -0.92
C HIS A 51 10.10 8.78 -2.42
N VAL A 52 10.69 7.84 -3.16
CA VAL A 52 10.87 7.93 -4.61
C VAL A 52 10.11 6.78 -5.25
N TYR A 53 9.23 7.10 -6.21
CA TYR A 53 8.46 6.11 -6.95
C TYR A 53 8.82 6.13 -8.43
N ASP A 54 9.18 4.97 -8.97
CA ASP A 54 9.26 4.71 -10.40
C ASP A 54 7.85 4.74 -11.01
N GLU A 55 7.50 5.87 -11.63
CA GLU A 55 6.16 6.09 -12.19
C GLU A 55 5.91 5.17 -13.40
N ALA A 56 6.91 4.91 -14.23
CA ALA A 56 6.76 4.05 -15.41
C ALA A 56 6.54 2.59 -15.00
N GLY A 57 7.34 2.07 -14.06
CA GLY A 57 7.16 0.75 -13.47
C GLY A 57 5.83 0.59 -12.74
N LEU A 58 5.42 1.63 -12.00
CA LEU A 58 4.12 1.68 -11.32
C LEU A 58 2.95 1.57 -12.32
N ARG A 59 2.95 2.38 -13.39
CA ARG A 59 1.89 2.32 -14.43
C ARG A 59 1.84 0.95 -15.11
N ARG A 60 3.00 0.35 -15.42
CA ARG A 60 3.03 -1.02 -15.97
C ARG A 60 2.48 -2.05 -14.99
N GLN A 61 2.79 -1.95 -13.71
CA GLN A 61 2.26 -2.85 -12.69
C GLN A 61 0.74 -2.73 -12.59
N ILE A 62 0.19 -1.52 -12.67
CA ILE A 62 -1.27 -1.30 -12.71
C ILE A 62 -1.89 -1.98 -13.92
N ARG A 63 -1.33 -1.76 -15.13
CA ARG A 63 -1.83 -2.38 -16.37
C ARG A 63 -1.81 -3.91 -16.32
N ARG A 64 -0.80 -4.52 -15.67
CA ARG A 64 -0.79 -5.98 -15.45
C ARG A 64 -2.03 -6.47 -14.70
N PHE A 65 -2.53 -5.70 -13.73
CA PHE A 65 -3.78 -6.03 -13.05
C PHE A 65 -5.01 -5.69 -13.91
N VAL A 66 -5.10 -4.46 -14.41
CA VAL A 66 -6.29 -3.96 -15.12
C VAL A 66 -6.53 -4.73 -16.41
N ASP A 67 -5.56 -4.72 -17.32
CA ASP A 67 -5.67 -5.38 -18.61
C ASP A 67 -5.70 -6.90 -18.41
N GLY A 68 -4.84 -7.41 -17.51
CA GLY A 68 -4.73 -8.84 -17.24
C GLY A 68 -6.01 -9.45 -16.66
N LEU A 69 -6.71 -8.74 -15.76
CA LEU A 69 -7.98 -9.21 -15.22
C LEU A 69 -9.09 -9.09 -16.25
N HIS A 70 -9.19 -7.95 -16.94
CA HIS A 70 -10.22 -7.72 -17.96
C HIS A 70 -10.14 -8.72 -19.12
N GLU A 71 -8.92 -9.10 -19.55
CA GLU A 71 -8.73 -10.15 -20.57
C GLU A 71 -9.30 -11.50 -20.13
N ARG A 72 -9.15 -11.84 -18.85
CA ARG A 72 -9.56 -13.13 -18.28
C ARG A 72 -11.03 -13.15 -17.84
N TRP A 73 -11.55 -12.01 -17.39
CA TRP A 73 -12.91 -11.84 -16.88
C TRP A 73 -13.43 -10.44 -17.27
N PRO A 74 -14.09 -10.27 -18.44
CA PRO A 74 -14.41 -8.95 -18.98
C PRO A 74 -15.26 -8.04 -18.08
N ASN A 75 -16.16 -8.61 -17.26
CA ASN A 75 -16.95 -7.85 -16.29
C ASN A 75 -16.18 -7.75 -14.97
N SER A 76 -15.12 -6.94 -14.92
CA SER A 76 -14.26 -6.83 -13.74
C SER A 76 -13.75 -5.42 -13.53
N ASP A 77 -13.38 -5.11 -12.28
CA ASP A 77 -12.61 -3.92 -11.96
C ASP A 77 -11.50 -4.23 -10.95
N VAL A 78 -10.47 -3.38 -11.00
CA VAL A 78 -9.37 -3.38 -10.05
C VAL A 78 -9.47 -2.10 -9.22
N LEU A 79 -9.56 -2.28 -7.91
CA LEU A 79 -9.69 -1.21 -6.93
C LEU A 79 -8.32 -0.97 -6.32
N PHE A 80 -7.79 0.24 -6.43
CA PHE A 80 -6.55 0.59 -5.75
C PHE A 80 -6.80 0.64 -4.25
N ALA A 81 -6.11 -0.23 -3.49
CA ALA A 81 -6.19 -0.21 -2.04
C ALA A 81 -5.49 0.99 -1.41
N SER A 82 -6.23 2.08 -1.21
CA SER A 82 -5.68 3.42 -1.01
C SER A 82 -4.85 3.58 0.25
N LYS A 83 -5.19 2.84 1.31
CA LYS A 83 -4.40 2.72 2.54
C LYS A 83 -2.92 2.39 2.30
N SER A 84 -2.59 1.78 1.16
CA SER A 84 -1.20 1.45 0.81
C SER A 84 -0.37 2.68 0.43
N LEU A 85 -0.98 3.70 -0.19
CA LEU A 85 -0.35 5.00 -0.49
C LEU A 85 -1.42 6.09 -0.70
N PRO A 86 -1.94 6.72 0.37
CA PRO A 86 -2.98 7.74 0.27
C PRO A 86 -2.36 9.09 -0.09
N ALA A 87 -2.04 9.26 -1.38
CA ALA A 87 -1.46 10.48 -1.92
C ALA A 87 -2.27 10.97 -3.12
N VAL A 88 -2.54 12.27 -3.18
CA VAL A 88 -3.33 12.91 -4.26
C VAL A 88 -2.77 12.54 -5.64
N GLY A 89 -1.45 12.58 -5.82
CA GLY A 89 -0.82 12.20 -7.09
C GLY A 89 -0.96 10.71 -7.42
N MET A 90 -0.99 9.82 -6.42
CA MET A 90 -1.21 8.39 -6.63
C MET A 90 -2.66 8.12 -7.07
N TYR A 91 -3.65 8.78 -6.46
CA TYR A 91 -5.05 8.64 -6.87
C TYR A 91 -5.30 9.17 -8.27
N ARG A 92 -4.66 10.29 -8.63
CA ARG A 92 -4.72 10.81 -10.00
C ARG A 92 -4.17 9.80 -11.00
N LEU A 93 -3.01 9.22 -10.70
CA LEU A 93 -2.39 8.20 -11.54
C LEU A 93 -3.25 6.93 -11.63
N ALA A 94 -3.81 6.47 -10.51
CA ALA A 94 -4.69 5.31 -10.46
C ALA A 94 -5.90 5.49 -11.41
N GLN A 95 -6.54 6.65 -11.38
CA GLN A 95 -7.65 6.96 -12.29
C GLN A 95 -7.22 6.99 -13.76
N GLU A 96 -6.06 7.61 -14.07
CA GLU A 96 -5.53 7.65 -15.45
C GLU A 96 -5.24 6.26 -16.02
N GLU A 97 -4.83 5.32 -15.17
CA GLU A 97 -4.57 3.93 -15.52
C GLU A 97 -5.82 3.03 -15.39
N GLY A 98 -6.99 3.62 -15.19
CA GLY A 98 -8.25 2.89 -15.22
C GLY A 98 -8.60 2.14 -13.94
N LEU A 99 -7.96 2.41 -12.81
CA LEU A 99 -8.35 1.85 -11.51
C LEU A 99 -9.58 2.56 -10.93
N ALA A 100 -10.43 1.78 -10.26
CA ALA A 100 -11.29 2.30 -9.21
C ALA A 100 -10.46 2.51 -7.93
N VAL A 101 -11.02 3.13 -6.90
CA VAL A 101 -10.29 3.39 -5.64
C VAL A 101 -11.11 2.92 -4.46
N ASP A 102 -10.53 2.05 -3.63
CA ASP A 102 -11.09 1.79 -2.31
C ASP A 102 -10.64 2.88 -1.34
N ILE A 103 -11.51 3.27 -0.41
CA ILE A 103 -11.21 4.21 0.66
C ILE A 103 -11.76 3.64 1.97
N ALA A 104 -11.15 3.99 3.09
CA ALA A 104 -11.47 3.43 4.41
C ALA A 104 -11.82 4.50 5.46
N GLY A 105 -11.80 5.79 5.09
CA GLY A 105 -12.21 6.88 5.98
C GLY A 105 -12.33 8.24 5.30
N GLY A 106 -12.83 9.23 6.04
CA GLY A 106 -13.08 10.57 5.51
C GLY A 106 -11.84 11.26 4.94
N GLY A 107 -10.65 11.04 5.52
CA GLY A 107 -9.40 11.62 5.02
C GLY A 107 -9.01 11.11 3.63
N GLU A 108 -9.16 9.81 3.37
CA GLU A 108 -8.89 9.21 2.06
C GLU A 108 -9.91 9.68 1.02
N LEU A 109 -11.19 9.84 1.41
CA LEU A 109 -12.21 10.47 0.55
C LEU A 109 -11.78 11.87 0.12
N GLN A 110 -11.35 12.74 1.05
CA GLN A 110 -10.93 14.11 0.72
C GLN A 110 -9.73 14.12 -0.23
N LEU A 111 -8.75 13.25 -0.01
CA LEU A 111 -7.59 13.14 -0.88
C LEU A 111 -7.97 12.64 -2.29
N ALA A 112 -8.90 11.67 -2.40
CA ALA A 112 -9.40 11.15 -3.67
C ALA A 112 -10.18 12.22 -4.46
N LEU A 113 -11.06 12.96 -3.78
CA LEU A 113 -11.78 14.08 -4.40
C LEU A 113 -10.83 15.19 -4.85
N ALA A 114 -9.81 15.52 -4.05
CA ALA A 114 -8.78 16.50 -4.41
C ALA A 114 -7.95 16.07 -5.65
N ALA A 115 -7.81 14.76 -5.88
CA ALA A 115 -7.18 14.20 -7.08
C ALA A 115 -8.09 14.21 -8.31
N GLY A 116 -9.36 14.60 -8.15
CA GLY A 116 -10.38 14.57 -9.19
C GLY A 116 -10.83 13.15 -9.53
N VAL A 117 -10.81 12.23 -8.55
CA VAL A 117 -11.38 10.90 -8.72
C VAL A 117 -12.90 11.02 -8.87
N ASP A 118 -13.47 10.36 -9.90
CA ASP A 118 -14.92 10.25 -10.05
C ASP A 118 -15.52 9.52 -8.83
N PRO A 119 -16.41 10.16 -8.04
CA PRO A 119 -17.02 9.53 -6.88
C PRO A 119 -17.71 8.20 -7.18
N GLU A 120 -18.27 8.00 -8.38
CA GLU A 120 -18.90 6.74 -8.78
C GLU A 120 -17.91 5.56 -8.84
N ARG A 121 -16.61 5.85 -8.91
CA ARG A 121 -15.51 4.87 -8.90
C ARG A 121 -14.88 4.68 -7.51
N LEU A 122 -15.47 5.27 -6.47
CA LEU A 122 -15.05 5.12 -5.09
C LEU A 122 -15.83 3.99 -4.40
N TYR A 123 -15.10 3.21 -3.61
CA TYR A 123 -15.61 2.09 -2.81
C TYR A 123 -15.28 2.34 -1.33
N PHE A 124 -16.28 2.54 -0.48
CA PHE A 124 -16.07 2.93 0.91
C PHE A 124 -16.14 1.75 1.87
N HIS A 125 -14.97 1.34 2.36
CA HIS A 125 -14.73 0.32 3.38
C HIS A 125 -14.64 0.94 4.78
N GLY A 126 -14.56 0.06 5.78
CA GLY A 126 -14.34 0.45 7.18
C GLY A 126 -15.28 -0.31 8.11
N ASN A 127 -14.79 -0.71 9.28
CA ASN A 127 -15.59 -1.46 10.26
C ASN A 127 -16.35 -0.55 11.25
N ALA A 128 -16.03 0.74 11.25
CA ALA A 128 -16.53 1.69 12.25
C ALA A 128 -16.85 3.05 11.61
N LYS A 129 -17.46 3.04 10.41
CA LYS A 129 -17.83 4.27 9.70
C LYS A 129 -18.77 5.11 10.56
N THR A 130 -18.40 6.35 10.83
CA THR A 130 -19.23 7.27 11.63
C THR A 130 -20.40 7.82 10.81
N ASP A 131 -21.45 8.33 11.47
CA ASP A 131 -22.54 9.07 10.80
C ASP A 131 -22.00 10.19 9.91
N ALA A 132 -20.98 10.91 10.39
CA ALA A 132 -20.34 11.99 9.64
C ALA A 132 -19.63 11.49 8.39
N GLU A 133 -18.91 10.37 8.45
CA GLU A 133 -18.24 9.80 7.27
C GLU A 133 -19.21 9.17 6.29
N LEU A 134 -20.27 8.51 6.77
CA LEU A 134 -21.35 8.03 5.91
C LEU A 134 -22.01 9.21 5.20
N GLN A 135 -22.32 10.30 5.91
CA GLN A 135 -22.88 11.50 5.29
C GLN A 135 -21.93 12.12 4.27
N MET A 136 -20.63 12.23 4.58
CA MET A 136 -19.62 12.70 3.62
C MET A 136 -19.60 11.86 2.33
N ALA A 137 -19.64 10.53 2.46
CA ALA A 137 -19.65 9.63 1.31
C ALA A 137 -20.94 9.76 0.48
N LEU A 138 -22.10 9.84 1.15
CA LEU A 138 -23.40 10.02 0.51
C LEU A 138 -23.51 11.38 -0.19
N ASP A 139 -23.02 12.45 0.42
CA ASP A 139 -23.02 13.80 -0.15
C ASP A 139 -22.14 13.87 -1.40
N ALA A 140 -20.95 13.28 -1.32
CA ALA A 140 -19.99 13.16 -2.42
C ALA A 140 -20.46 12.23 -3.54
N ARG A 141 -21.52 11.42 -3.31
CA ARG A 141 -22.02 10.38 -4.23
C ARG A 141 -20.99 9.27 -4.49
N VAL A 142 -20.37 8.78 -3.42
CA VAL A 142 -19.51 7.59 -3.49
C VAL A 142 -20.28 6.44 -4.12
N GLY A 143 -19.66 5.78 -5.09
CA GLY A 143 -20.30 4.76 -5.92
C GLY A 143 -20.82 3.58 -5.12
N THR A 144 -20.00 3.01 -4.24
CA THR A 144 -20.36 1.79 -3.50
C THR A 144 -19.92 1.90 -2.04
N ILE A 145 -20.78 1.49 -1.10
CA ILE A 145 -20.43 1.36 0.32
C ILE A 145 -20.38 -0.13 0.68
N ILE A 146 -19.29 -0.56 1.29
CA ILE A 146 -19.10 -1.94 1.76
C ILE A 146 -19.55 -1.99 3.21
N VAL A 147 -20.75 -2.50 3.42
CA VAL A 147 -21.35 -2.69 4.74
C VAL A 147 -20.56 -3.74 5.52
N ASP A 148 -20.19 -3.39 6.76
CA ASP A 148 -19.39 -4.27 7.61
C ASP A 148 -20.21 -4.96 8.72
N ASN A 149 -21.25 -4.31 9.25
CA ASN A 149 -22.04 -4.81 10.37
C ASN A 149 -23.48 -4.25 10.41
N ASP A 150 -24.32 -4.77 11.31
CA ASP A 150 -25.73 -4.36 11.47
C ASP A 150 -25.90 -2.91 11.93
N ASP A 151 -25.02 -2.38 12.79
CA ASP A 151 -25.12 -0.99 13.27
C ASP A 151 -24.93 0.00 12.11
N GLU A 152 -24.07 -0.34 11.14
CA GLU A 152 -23.91 0.43 9.91
C GLU A 152 -25.16 0.38 9.03
N LEU A 153 -25.84 -0.77 8.95
CA LEU A 153 -27.14 -0.88 8.25
C LEU A 153 -28.20 0.01 8.90
N ASP A 154 -28.32 0.00 10.23
CA ASP A 154 -29.27 0.86 10.95
C ASP A 154 -29.05 2.35 10.64
N ARG A 155 -27.78 2.77 10.50
CA ARG A 155 -27.43 4.14 10.11
C ARG A 155 -27.80 4.42 8.66
N LEU A 156 -27.48 3.51 7.74
CA LEU A 156 -27.82 3.67 6.32
C LEU A 156 -29.35 3.73 6.10
N GLU A 157 -30.14 2.91 6.80
CA GLU A 157 -31.61 2.97 6.75
C GLU A 157 -32.14 4.37 7.11
N ARG A 158 -31.48 5.06 8.05
CA ARG A 158 -31.84 6.42 8.48
C ARG A 158 -31.30 7.52 7.57
N LEU A 159 -30.08 7.37 7.04
CA LEU A 159 -29.35 8.41 6.32
C LEU A 159 -29.62 8.44 4.81
N LEU A 160 -30.07 7.33 4.22
CA LEU A 160 -30.29 7.26 2.77
C LEU A 160 -31.48 8.10 2.33
N GLU A 161 -31.22 9.09 1.47
CA GLU A 161 -32.25 9.90 0.80
C GLU A 161 -32.46 9.49 -0.67
N ARG A 162 -31.52 8.73 -1.23
CA ARG A 162 -31.46 8.27 -2.64
C ARG A 162 -30.88 6.85 -2.71
N PRO A 163 -31.07 6.14 -3.84
CA PRO A 163 -30.47 4.82 -4.01
C PRO A 163 -28.95 4.85 -3.87
N GLN A 164 -28.39 3.84 -3.21
CA GLN A 164 -26.95 3.68 -2.97
C GLN A 164 -26.57 2.22 -3.20
N ARG A 165 -25.53 1.97 -3.99
CA ARG A 165 -24.98 0.63 -4.19
C ARG A 165 -24.28 0.15 -2.93
N LEU A 166 -24.60 -1.07 -2.51
CA LEU A 166 -24.03 -1.71 -1.34
C LEU A 166 -23.46 -3.08 -1.68
N LEU A 167 -22.30 -3.38 -1.11
CA LEU A 167 -21.81 -4.74 -0.93
C LEU A 167 -21.81 -5.09 0.56
N LEU A 168 -21.87 -6.38 0.88
CA LEU A 168 -21.72 -6.86 2.25
C LEU A 168 -20.40 -7.56 2.44
N ARG A 169 -19.62 -7.14 3.44
CA ARG A 169 -18.43 -7.87 3.85
C ARG A 169 -18.81 -9.10 4.68
N VAL A 170 -18.33 -10.26 4.25
CA VAL A 170 -18.59 -11.53 4.90
C VAL A 170 -17.31 -12.16 5.45
N ILE A 171 -17.45 -12.98 6.48
CA ILE A 171 -16.39 -13.82 7.03
C ILE A 171 -16.56 -15.23 6.44
N PRO A 172 -15.76 -15.63 5.44
CA PRO A 172 -15.92 -16.91 4.76
C PRO A 172 -15.35 -18.10 5.57
N GLY A 173 -14.76 -17.86 6.74
CA GLY A 173 -14.07 -18.88 7.53
C GLY A 173 -12.80 -19.40 6.84
N VAL A 174 -12.08 -18.54 6.12
CA VAL A 174 -10.74 -18.82 5.56
C VAL A 174 -9.70 -18.10 6.39
N GLU A 175 -8.78 -18.83 7.01
CA GLU A 175 -7.59 -18.25 7.61
C GLU A 175 -6.42 -18.38 6.62
N ALA A 176 -5.88 -17.24 6.17
CA ALA A 176 -4.66 -17.25 5.38
C ALA A 176 -3.48 -17.74 6.24
N LYS A 177 -2.59 -18.55 5.67
CA LYS A 177 -1.35 -19.01 6.33
C LYS A 177 -0.29 -17.90 6.26
N THR A 178 -0.52 -16.81 6.98
CA THR A 178 0.41 -15.67 7.11
C THR A 178 0.78 -15.44 8.58
N HIS A 179 1.67 -14.48 8.87
CA HIS A 179 1.92 -14.07 10.26
C HIS A 179 0.61 -13.61 10.94
N ALA A 180 0.47 -13.86 12.25
CA ALA A 180 -0.76 -13.60 13.00
C ALA A 180 -1.20 -12.11 12.97
N SER A 181 -0.25 -11.17 12.82
CA SER A 181 -0.53 -9.74 12.65
C SER A 181 -1.14 -9.38 11.28
N GLN A 182 -1.13 -10.30 10.32
CA GLN A 182 -1.52 -10.08 8.92
C GLN A 182 -2.75 -10.89 8.50
N ALA A 183 -3.28 -11.75 9.38
CA ALA A 183 -4.48 -12.55 9.14
C ALA A 183 -5.75 -11.74 9.45
N THR A 184 -6.67 -11.61 8.48
CA THR A 184 -7.91 -10.82 8.63
C THR A 184 -9.21 -11.56 8.25
N GLY A 185 -9.13 -12.81 7.77
CA GLY A 185 -10.29 -13.59 7.31
C GLY A 185 -10.85 -14.64 8.28
N GLY A 186 -10.24 -14.80 9.46
CA GLY A 186 -10.61 -15.82 10.45
C GLY A 186 -11.86 -15.48 11.28
N LEU A 187 -12.35 -16.45 12.07
CA LEU A 187 -13.54 -16.29 12.93
C LEU A 187 -13.38 -15.22 14.02
N ASN A 188 -12.14 -14.87 14.36
CA ASN A 188 -11.82 -13.79 15.30
C ASN A 188 -11.62 -12.43 14.61
N SER A 189 -11.97 -12.32 13.32
CA SER A 189 -11.87 -11.06 12.60
C SER A 189 -12.87 -10.04 13.15
N LYS A 190 -12.43 -8.79 13.27
CA LYS A 190 -13.29 -7.65 13.61
C LYS A 190 -14.09 -7.10 12.43
N PHE A 191 -13.97 -7.73 11.26
CA PHE A 191 -14.50 -7.23 10.00
C PHE A 191 -15.52 -8.19 9.40
N GLY A 192 -16.61 -7.64 8.89
CA GLY A 192 -17.68 -8.38 8.24
C GLY A 192 -18.53 -9.21 9.18
N LEU A 193 -19.51 -9.89 8.58
CA LEU A 193 -20.45 -10.75 9.28
C LEU A 193 -20.17 -12.24 9.00
N PRO A 194 -20.32 -13.13 10.00
CA PRO A 194 -20.39 -14.56 9.75
C PRO A 194 -21.62 -14.89 8.88
N ILE A 195 -21.59 -16.05 8.21
CA ILE A 195 -22.57 -16.40 7.17
C ILE A 195 -24.03 -16.31 7.65
N ASP A 196 -24.33 -16.80 8.85
CA ASP A 196 -25.68 -16.76 9.43
C ASP A 196 -26.20 -15.32 9.65
N GLN A 197 -25.31 -14.41 10.04
CA GLN A 197 -25.64 -12.99 10.19
C GLN A 197 -25.71 -12.28 8.83
N ALA A 198 -24.87 -12.69 7.89
CA ALA A 198 -24.86 -12.16 6.54
C ALA A 198 -26.18 -12.43 5.81
N GLU A 199 -26.77 -13.62 5.95
CA GLU A 199 -28.08 -13.94 5.35
C GLU A 199 -29.18 -12.97 5.82
N ARG A 200 -29.20 -12.65 7.13
CA ARG A 200 -30.13 -11.66 7.70
C ARG A 200 -29.88 -10.27 7.12
N ALA A 201 -28.63 -9.82 7.10
CA ALA A 201 -28.25 -8.51 6.57
C ALA A 201 -28.62 -8.36 5.08
N ILE A 202 -28.40 -9.42 4.28
CA ILE A 202 -28.79 -9.47 2.86
C ILE A 202 -30.30 -9.32 2.70
N ALA A 203 -31.10 -10.03 3.50
CA ALA A 203 -32.55 -9.91 3.47
C ALA A 203 -33.01 -8.47 3.80
N ARG A 204 -32.39 -7.83 4.78
CA ARG A 204 -32.67 -6.43 5.15
C ARG A 204 -32.39 -5.46 3.99
N MET A 205 -31.19 -5.52 3.40
CA MET A 205 -30.82 -4.63 2.31
C MET A 205 -31.72 -4.81 1.08
N ARG A 206 -32.04 -6.06 0.71
CA ARG A 206 -32.96 -6.35 -0.41
C ARG A 206 -34.39 -5.85 -0.18
N ALA A 207 -34.83 -5.74 1.07
CA ALA A 207 -36.16 -5.24 1.41
C ALA A 207 -36.24 -3.71 1.45
N HIS A 208 -35.10 -3.01 1.54
CA HIS A 208 -35.06 -1.56 1.66
C HIS A 208 -35.04 -0.86 0.29
N ARG A 209 -35.97 0.07 0.06
CA ARG A 209 -36.21 0.71 -1.25
C ARG A 209 -35.04 1.50 -1.83
N LEU A 210 -34.08 1.91 -1.00
CA LEU A 210 -32.91 2.73 -1.39
C LEU A 210 -31.58 1.98 -1.30
N MET A 211 -31.58 0.74 -0.81
CA MET A 211 -30.35 -0.05 -0.73
C MET A 211 -30.26 -0.92 -1.98
N GLU A 212 -29.36 -0.57 -2.89
CA GLU A 212 -29.09 -1.35 -4.09
C GLU A 212 -28.04 -2.40 -3.77
N PHE A 213 -28.47 -3.51 -3.18
CA PHE A 213 -27.58 -4.61 -2.82
C PHE A 213 -27.11 -5.38 -4.06
N GLU A 214 -25.82 -5.32 -4.36
CA GLU A 214 -25.24 -5.93 -5.58
C GLU A 214 -24.55 -7.27 -5.31
N GLY A 215 -24.02 -7.46 -4.11
CA GLY A 215 -23.33 -8.69 -3.75
C GLY A 215 -22.40 -8.59 -2.55
N VAL A 216 -21.34 -9.37 -2.56
CA VAL A 216 -20.56 -9.69 -1.36
C VAL A 216 -19.08 -9.39 -1.55
N HIS A 217 -18.42 -9.07 -0.44
CA HIS A 217 -17.00 -8.77 -0.35
C HIS A 217 -16.34 -9.68 0.69
N LEU A 218 -15.10 -10.12 0.45
CA LEU A 218 -14.23 -10.68 1.47
C LEU A 218 -12.80 -10.12 1.36
N HIS A 219 -12.01 -10.31 2.41
CA HIS A 219 -10.58 -10.07 2.38
C HIS A 219 -9.90 -11.05 3.34
N ILE A 220 -8.95 -11.85 2.82
CA ILE A 220 -8.38 -13.00 3.56
C ILE A 220 -7.10 -12.69 4.33
N GLY A 221 -6.38 -11.62 3.99
CA GLY A 221 -5.12 -11.28 4.65
C GLY A 221 -4.23 -10.35 3.85
N SER A 222 -3.02 -10.12 4.36
CA SER A 222 -1.97 -9.34 3.69
C SER A 222 -0.73 -10.19 3.49
N GLN A 223 0.06 -9.87 2.47
CA GLN A 223 1.37 -10.49 2.21
C GLN A 223 1.26 -11.99 1.92
N ILE A 224 0.19 -12.39 1.23
CA ILE A 224 -0.05 -13.78 0.83
C ILE A 224 0.80 -14.10 -0.40
N LEU A 225 1.67 -15.10 -0.27
CA LEU A 225 2.60 -15.54 -1.33
C LEU A 225 2.12 -16.79 -2.09
N ASP A 226 1.04 -17.40 -1.62
CA ASP A 226 0.47 -18.62 -2.20
C ASP A 226 -0.89 -18.30 -2.83
N THR A 227 -0.95 -18.42 -4.15
CA THR A 227 -2.12 -18.05 -4.96
C THR A 227 -3.31 -18.98 -4.72
N GLU A 228 -3.10 -20.21 -4.25
CA GLU A 228 -4.19 -21.17 -3.98
C GLU A 228 -5.13 -20.64 -2.88
N GLN A 229 -4.62 -19.87 -1.92
CA GLN A 229 -5.44 -19.29 -0.85
C GLN A 229 -6.51 -18.31 -1.39
N PHE A 230 -6.23 -17.61 -2.49
CA PHE A 230 -7.24 -16.75 -3.14
C PHE A 230 -8.28 -17.58 -3.89
N ALA A 231 -7.88 -18.66 -4.54
CA ALA A 231 -8.81 -19.60 -5.19
C ALA A 231 -9.77 -20.23 -4.15
N GLU A 232 -9.25 -20.64 -2.99
CA GLU A 232 -10.07 -21.10 -1.87
C GLU A 232 -11.05 -20.03 -1.38
N ALA A 233 -10.62 -18.77 -1.30
CA ALA A 233 -11.48 -17.66 -0.90
C ALA A 233 -12.65 -17.45 -1.87
N VAL A 234 -12.38 -17.49 -3.18
CA VAL A 234 -13.43 -17.44 -4.23
C VAL A 234 -14.42 -18.60 -4.07
N ALA A 235 -13.92 -19.82 -3.87
CA ALA A 235 -14.77 -20.98 -3.65
C ALA A 235 -15.65 -20.80 -2.40
N LYS A 236 -15.10 -20.29 -1.28
CA LYS A 236 -15.88 -20.10 -0.06
C LYS A 236 -16.90 -18.96 -0.16
N ILE A 237 -16.58 -17.82 -0.78
CA ILE A 237 -17.57 -16.73 -0.92
C ILE A 237 -18.76 -17.14 -1.80
N SER A 238 -18.54 -18.03 -2.78
CA SER A 238 -19.63 -18.58 -3.61
C SER A 238 -20.70 -19.31 -2.79
N THR A 239 -20.34 -19.85 -1.61
CA THR A 239 -21.27 -20.56 -0.72
C THR A 239 -22.28 -19.65 -0.03
N VAL A 240 -22.03 -18.34 0.01
CA VAL A 240 -22.95 -17.36 0.61
C VAL A 240 -24.20 -17.16 -0.26
N GLY A 241 -24.08 -17.39 -1.57
CA GLY A 241 -25.18 -17.28 -2.52
C GLY A 241 -24.73 -16.80 -3.89
N SER A 242 -25.72 -16.60 -4.77
CA SER A 242 -25.53 -16.08 -6.13
C SER A 242 -25.85 -14.59 -6.19
N PHE A 243 -24.89 -13.77 -6.64
CA PHE A 243 -24.96 -12.32 -6.64
C PHE A 243 -24.47 -11.71 -7.97
N GLY A 244 -24.76 -10.43 -8.17
CA GLY A 244 -24.30 -9.67 -9.34
C GLY A 244 -22.83 -9.29 -9.26
N THR A 245 -22.29 -9.12 -8.04
CA THR A 245 -20.92 -8.68 -7.80
C THR A 245 -20.24 -9.52 -6.71
N TYR A 246 -18.99 -9.89 -6.94
CA TYR A 246 -18.11 -10.53 -5.95
C TYR A 246 -16.81 -9.76 -5.87
N ASP A 247 -16.52 -9.25 -4.68
CA ASP A 247 -15.24 -8.66 -4.35
C ASP A 247 -14.41 -9.63 -3.52
N VAL A 248 -13.24 -10.00 -4.05
CA VAL A 248 -12.34 -10.96 -3.41
C VAL A 248 -11.17 -10.28 -2.71
N GLY A 249 -11.23 -8.95 -2.63
CA GLY A 249 -10.33 -8.12 -1.84
C GLY A 249 -8.89 -8.11 -2.35
N GLY A 250 -8.01 -7.57 -1.50
CA GLY A 250 -6.58 -7.53 -1.76
C GLY A 250 -5.79 -8.65 -1.08
N GLY A 251 -4.48 -8.43 -0.95
CA GLY A 251 -3.63 -9.24 -0.07
C GLY A 251 -2.41 -9.85 -0.74
N LEU A 252 -2.31 -9.79 -2.07
CA LEU A 252 -1.18 -10.31 -2.82
C LEU A 252 0.14 -9.73 -2.30
N GLY A 253 1.07 -10.62 -1.93
CA GLY A 253 2.36 -10.23 -1.37
C GLY A 253 3.38 -9.80 -2.42
N VAL A 254 4.49 -9.27 -1.91
CA VAL A 254 5.66 -8.83 -2.70
C VAL A 254 6.93 -9.35 -2.05
N SER A 255 8.04 -9.45 -2.78
CA SER A 255 9.34 -9.72 -2.16
C SER A 255 9.87 -8.43 -1.54
N TYR A 256 10.08 -8.41 -0.22
CA TYR A 256 10.84 -7.38 0.50
C TYR A 256 12.31 -7.75 0.69
N THR A 257 12.58 -9.06 0.79
CA THR A 257 13.93 -9.59 0.99
C THR A 257 14.34 -10.53 -0.13
N TYR A 258 15.64 -10.76 -0.29
CA TYR A 258 16.15 -11.74 -1.25
C TYR A 258 15.72 -13.18 -0.92
N ALA A 259 15.19 -13.46 0.27
CA ALA A 259 14.75 -14.79 0.68
C ALA A 259 13.30 -15.08 0.26
N GLU A 260 12.53 -14.04 -0.06
CA GLU A 260 11.13 -14.15 -0.43
C GLU A 260 10.99 -14.29 -1.95
N GLN A 261 10.01 -15.09 -2.36
CA GLN A 261 9.60 -15.22 -3.75
C GLN A 261 8.10 -14.94 -3.84
N ALA A 262 7.74 -13.73 -4.28
CA ALA A 262 6.35 -13.41 -4.55
C ALA A 262 5.85 -14.09 -5.84
N PRO A 263 4.57 -14.47 -5.88
CA PRO A 263 3.91 -14.90 -7.11
C PRO A 263 3.80 -13.74 -8.10
N SER A 264 3.65 -14.05 -9.38
CA SER A 264 3.39 -13.03 -10.39
C SER A 264 1.93 -12.59 -10.36
N VAL A 265 1.65 -11.41 -10.93
CA VAL A 265 0.27 -10.93 -11.08
C VAL A 265 -0.53 -11.91 -11.93
N GLU A 266 0.06 -12.41 -13.01
CA GLU A 266 -0.56 -13.38 -13.91
C GLU A 266 -0.96 -14.67 -13.17
N SER A 267 -0.06 -15.25 -12.37
CA SER A 267 -0.39 -16.46 -11.59
C SER A 267 -1.51 -16.21 -10.57
N TYR A 268 -1.57 -15.01 -9.99
CA TYR A 268 -2.63 -14.62 -9.06
C TYR A 268 -3.97 -14.48 -9.78
N LEU A 269 -4.00 -13.80 -10.93
CA LEU A 269 -5.20 -13.63 -11.74
C LEU A 269 -5.69 -14.96 -12.31
N ASP A 270 -4.79 -15.82 -12.78
CA ASP A 270 -5.13 -17.16 -13.29
C ASP A 270 -5.82 -18.00 -12.20
N ALA A 271 -5.29 -17.99 -10.97
CA ALA A 271 -5.88 -18.72 -9.84
C ALA A 271 -7.27 -18.21 -9.47
N ILE A 272 -7.45 -16.89 -9.38
CA ILE A 272 -8.74 -16.27 -9.07
C ILE A 272 -9.76 -16.56 -10.17
N VAL A 273 -9.40 -16.37 -11.43
CA VAL A 273 -10.34 -16.53 -12.54
C VAL A 273 -10.70 -17.99 -12.77
N ALA A 274 -9.77 -18.93 -12.59
CA ALA A 274 -10.08 -20.35 -12.62
C ALA A 274 -11.12 -20.73 -11.56
N ALA A 275 -10.95 -20.24 -10.33
CA ALA A 275 -11.93 -20.46 -9.27
C ALA A 275 -13.26 -19.74 -9.54
N ALA A 276 -13.23 -18.51 -10.06
CA ALA A 276 -14.42 -17.74 -10.41
C ALA A 276 -15.24 -18.46 -11.49
N THR A 277 -14.57 -18.98 -12.52
CA THR A 277 -15.20 -19.77 -13.59
C THR A 277 -15.87 -21.04 -13.05
N ALA A 278 -15.28 -21.67 -12.04
CA ALA A 278 -15.82 -22.90 -11.45
C ALA A 278 -17.00 -22.65 -10.49
N HIS A 279 -17.03 -21.50 -9.81
CA HIS A 279 -17.91 -21.29 -8.66
C HIS A 279 -18.88 -20.11 -8.77
N LEU A 280 -18.61 -19.11 -9.62
CA LEU A 280 -19.39 -17.89 -9.71
C LEU A 280 -20.25 -17.86 -10.99
N PRO A 281 -21.35 -17.08 -11.02
CA PRO A 281 -22.10 -16.86 -12.25
C PRO A 281 -21.22 -16.21 -13.32
N ALA A 282 -21.28 -16.71 -14.56
CA ALA A 282 -20.41 -16.26 -15.66
C ALA A 282 -20.54 -14.76 -16.01
N GLY A 283 -21.67 -14.13 -15.66
CA GLY A 283 -21.90 -12.69 -15.87
C GLY A 283 -21.63 -11.81 -14.64
N ALA A 284 -21.23 -12.40 -13.51
CA ALA A 284 -20.99 -11.65 -12.28
C ALA A 284 -19.82 -10.67 -12.46
N ARG A 285 -19.90 -9.52 -11.80
CA ARG A 285 -18.80 -8.56 -11.73
C ARG A 285 -17.77 -9.05 -10.71
N LEU A 286 -16.51 -9.14 -11.12
CA LEU A 286 -15.41 -9.57 -10.26
C LEU A 286 -14.52 -8.38 -9.88
N LEU A 287 -14.34 -8.15 -8.59
CA LEU A 287 -13.52 -7.06 -8.06
C LEU A 287 -12.32 -7.63 -7.30
N ILE A 288 -11.16 -6.97 -7.44
CA ILE A 288 -9.96 -7.21 -6.64
C ILE A 288 -9.40 -5.89 -6.10
N GLU A 289 -8.74 -5.92 -4.94
CA GLU A 289 -8.27 -4.71 -4.25
C GLU A 289 -6.74 -4.68 -3.99
N PRO A 290 -5.89 -4.78 -5.04
CA PRO A 290 -4.46 -4.72 -4.85
C PRO A 290 -4.02 -3.33 -4.35
N GLY A 291 -3.14 -3.32 -3.35
CA GLY A 291 -2.47 -2.11 -2.86
C GLY A 291 -0.97 -2.31 -2.81
N ARG A 292 -0.52 -3.12 -1.84
CA ARG A 292 0.89 -3.49 -1.66
C ARG A 292 1.53 -4.00 -2.97
N SER A 293 0.85 -4.90 -3.67
CA SER A 293 1.33 -5.48 -4.93
C SER A 293 1.37 -4.50 -6.11
N ILE A 294 0.76 -3.32 -5.99
CA ILE A 294 0.90 -2.23 -6.96
C ILE A 294 2.10 -1.34 -6.60
N VAL A 295 2.14 -0.83 -5.36
CA VAL A 295 3.04 0.28 -5.02
C VAL A 295 4.36 -0.13 -4.37
N ALA A 296 4.44 -1.27 -3.68
CA ALA A 296 5.58 -1.58 -2.80
C ALA A 296 6.90 -1.59 -3.55
N ARG A 297 7.01 -2.39 -4.62
CA ARG A 297 8.24 -2.50 -5.43
C ARG A 297 8.57 -1.22 -6.19
N ALA A 298 7.55 -0.45 -6.60
CA ALA A 298 7.75 0.78 -7.35
C ALA A 298 8.37 1.90 -6.48
N GLY A 299 8.17 1.83 -5.16
CA GLY A 299 8.65 2.82 -4.22
C GLY A 299 9.87 2.39 -3.42
N VAL A 300 10.80 3.32 -3.24
CA VAL A 300 11.92 3.21 -2.30
C VAL A 300 11.99 4.43 -1.41
N THR A 301 12.76 4.34 -0.32
CA THR A 301 13.01 5.48 0.56
C THR A 301 14.50 5.76 0.64
N LEU A 302 14.87 6.98 0.28
CA LEU A 302 16.22 7.48 0.22
C LEU A 302 16.55 8.24 1.51
N TYR A 303 17.71 7.94 2.05
CA TYR A 303 18.24 8.50 3.29
C TYR A 303 19.67 8.97 3.12
N ARG A 304 20.11 9.84 4.03
CA ARG A 304 21.52 10.19 4.18
C ARG A 304 22.09 9.66 5.48
N VAL A 305 23.26 9.06 5.42
CA VAL A 305 24.00 8.62 6.62
C VAL A 305 24.45 9.83 7.41
N THR A 306 24.01 9.93 8.67
CA THR A 306 24.33 11.03 9.58
C THR A 306 25.48 10.69 10.51
N THR A 307 25.62 9.43 10.92
CA THR A 307 26.67 8.98 11.85
C THR A 307 26.98 7.51 11.64
N VAL A 308 28.27 7.15 11.73
CA VAL A 308 28.72 5.76 11.77
C VAL A 308 29.47 5.51 13.07
N LYS A 309 28.92 4.64 13.92
CA LYS A 309 29.47 4.32 15.24
C LYS A 309 29.96 2.88 15.26
N ARG A 310 31.20 2.65 15.69
CA ARG A 310 31.81 1.32 15.81
C ARG A 310 32.04 0.99 17.27
N THR A 311 31.08 0.30 17.89
CA THR A 311 31.13 -0.10 19.31
C THR A 311 30.67 -1.54 19.46
N GLY A 312 31.58 -2.51 19.29
CA GLY A 312 31.28 -3.96 19.28
C GLY A 312 30.48 -4.43 18.06
N ARG A 313 29.51 -3.63 17.62
CA ARG A 313 28.81 -3.66 16.33
C ARG A 313 29.02 -2.33 15.60
N THR A 314 28.85 -2.35 14.28
CA THR A 314 28.76 -1.13 13.48
C THR A 314 27.30 -0.68 13.42
N PHE A 315 27.04 0.56 13.82
CA PHE A 315 25.76 1.24 13.69
C PHE A 315 25.89 2.32 12.62
N VAL A 316 25.01 2.30 11.64
CA VAL A 316 24.90 3.30 10.58
C VAL A 316 23.58 4.01 10.79
N ALA A 317 23.64 5.23 11.30
CA ALA A 317 22.46 6.05 11.58
C ALA A 317 22.13 6.91 10.35
N VAL A 318 20.85 6.95 9.97
CA VAL A 318 20.35 7.79 8.87
C VAL A 318 19.51 8.97 9.36
N ASP A 319 19.11 9.87 8.47
CA ASP A 319 18.34 11.08 8.78
C ASP A 319 16.81 10.89 8.86
N GLY A 320 16.34 9.65 8.71
CA GLY A 320 14.97 9.23 9.01
C GLY A 320 14.94 8.13 10.07
N GLY A 321 13.92 7.27 10.06
CA GLY A 321 13.78 6.20 11.03
C GLY A 321 12.34 5.80 11.28
N LEU A 322 12.06 5.43 12.53
CA LEU A 322 10.74 5.06 13.04
C LEU A 322 9.61 6.04 12.68
N ALA A 323 9.94 7.33 12.52
CA ALA A 323 8.94 8.34 12.17
C ALA A 323 8.42 8.22 10.74
N ASP A 324 9.24 7.72 9.80
CA ASP A 324 8.86 7.54 8.38
C ASP A 324 8.81 6.06 7.94
N GLN A 325 9.26 5.15 8.79
CA GLN A 325 9.23 3.69 8.59
C GLN A 325 8.64 2.96 9.81
N MET A 326 7.54 3.47 10.35
CA MET A 326 6.89 2.87 11.52
C MET A 326 6.46 1.40 11.28
N ASP A 327 6.22 1.02 10.01
CA ASP A 327 5.84 -0.33 9.63
C ASP A 327 6.82 -1.38 10.15
N ILE A 328 8.12 -1.10 10.11
CA ILE A 328 9.17 -2.05 10.51
C ILE A 328 8.98 -2.46 11.98
N ALA A 329 8.78 -1.47 12.86
CA ALA A 329 8.57 -1.73 14.28
C ALA A 329 7.19 -2.36 14.56
N LEU A 330 6.16 -1.95 13.82
CA LEU A 330 4.78 -2.39 14.04
C LEU A 330 4.54 -3.84 13.57
N THR A 331 5.01 -4.17 12.37
CA THR A 331 4.71 -5.45 11.71
C THR A 331 5.87 -6.43 11.75
N GLN A 332 7.06 -5.97 12.13
CA GLN A 332 8.30 -6.75 12.09
C GLN A 332 8.68 -7.21 10.66
N GLN A 333 8.14 -6.52 9.64
CA GLN A 333 8.51 -6.75 8.25
C GLN A 333 10.00 -6.46 8.07
N ARG A 334 10.71 -7.39 7.45
CA ARG A 334 12.12 -7.21 7.10
C ARG A 334 12.25 -6.56 5.74
N TYR A 335 13.25 -5.72 5.61
CA TYR A 335 13.59 -4.95 4.42
C TYR A 335 15.08 -5.09 4.11
N GLU A 336 15.44 -4.81 2.87
CA GLU A 336 16.83 -4.72 2.42
C GLU A 336 17.22 -3.26 2.19
N ALA A 337 18.49 -2.96 2.40
CA ALA A 337 19.05 -1.63 2.20
C ALA A 337 20.36 -1.70 1.43
N ILE A 338 20.65 -0.69 0.61
CA ILE A 338 21.90 -0.57 -0.13
C ILE A 338 22.48 0.84 -0.01
N ILE A 339 23.82 0.95 -0.02
CA ILE A 339 24.50 2.23 -0.25
C ILE A 339 24.40 2.50 -1.76
N ALA A 340 23.58 3.48 -2.12
CA ALA A 340 23.05 3.67 -3.46
C ALA A 340 23.88 4.61 -4.34
N ASP A 341 24.85 5.33 -3.78
CA ASP A 341 25.80 6.18 -4.50
C ASP A 341 27.14 5.49 -4.77
N ARG A 342 27.33 4.26 -4.26
CA ARG A 342 28.58 3.48 -4.38
C ARG A 342 28.32 1.99 -4.56
N LEU A 343 27.36 1.62 -5.42
CA LEU A 343 26.87 0.24 -5.60
C LEU A 343 27.94 -0.78 -5.98
N LEU A 344 29.01 -0.34 -6.65
CA LEU A 344 30.07 -1.20 -7.16
C LEU A 344 31.13 -1.56 -6.09
N GLU A 345 31.09 -0.93 -4.92
CA GLU A 345 32.04 -1.25 -3.86
C GLU A 345 31.73 -2.62 -3.21
N PRO A 346 32.77 -3.38 -2.79
CA PRO A 346 32.57 -4.68 -2.13
C PRO A 346 31.82 -4.57 -0.80
N TRP A 347 30.92 -5.52 -0.53
CA TRP A 347 30.12 -5.57 0.70
C TRP A 347 30.90 -6.30 1.81
N THR A 348 31.79 -5.57 2.49
CA THR A 348 32.71 -6.16 3.48
C THR A 348 32.31 -5.94 4.93
N GLU A 349 31.23 -5.20 5.20
CA GLU A 349 30.72 -4.96 6.54
C GLU A 349 29.30 -5.49 6.71
N THR A 350 28.95 -5.82 7.96
CA THR A 350 27.59 -6.07 8.40
C THR A 350 27.26 -5.01 9.44
N ALA A 351 26.24 -4.19 9.18
CA ALA A 351 25.89 -3.05 10.01
C ALA A 351 24.44 -3.11 10.49
N GLN A 352 24.19 -2.47 11.62
CA GLN A 352 22.85 -2.17 12.12
C GLN A 352 22.44 -0.83 11.49
N LEU A 353 21.50 -0.86 10.55
CA LEU A 353 20.94 0.36 9.97
C LEU A 353 19.85 0.87 10.91
N VAL A 354 20.08 2.03 11.50
CA VAL A 354 19.21 2.61 12.54
C VAL A 354 18.74 4.00 12.11
N GLY A 355 17.60 4.42 12.63
CA GLY A 355 17.12 5.78 12.44
C GLY A 355 17.73 6.76 13.44
N ARG A 356 17.14 7.96 13.52
CA ARG A 356 17.58 9.07 14.38
C ARG A 356 16.68 9.34 15.58
N GLN A 357 15.60 8.58 15.74
CA GLN A 357 14.62 8.78 16.79
C GLN A 357 15.22 8.30 18.10
N CYS A 358 14.84 8.96 19.20
CA CYS A 358 15.34 8.67 20.54
C CYS A 358 14.61 7.46 21.14
N GLU A 359 14.57 6.38 20.36
CA GLU A 359 13.93 5.12 20.73
C GLU A 359 14.89 3.98 20.38
N SER A 360 15.11 3.10 21.35
CA SER A 360 16.00 1.94 21.19
C SER A 360 15.53 0.98 20.10
N GLY A 361 14.22 0.95 19.84
CA GLY A 361 13.58 0.18 18.78
C GLY A 361 13.63 0.83 17.38
N ASP A 362 14.30 1.98 17.22
CA ASP A 362 14.49 2.63 15.91
C ASP A 362 15.56 1.92 15.07
N LEU A 363 15.24 0.67 14.71
CA LEU A 363 16.07 -0.23 13.92
C LEU A 363 15.38 -0.49 12.58
N LEU A 364 16.00 -0.02 11.50
CA LEU A 364 15.49 -0.19 10.14
C LEU A 364 15.88 -1.56 9.58
N VAL A 365 17.16 -1.95 9.70
CA VAL A 365 17.65 -3.26 9.27
C VAL A 365 18.65 -3.81 10.28
N ASP A 366 18.31 -4.96 10.87
CA ASP A 366 19.21 -5.74 11.72
C ASP A 366 20.19 -6.54 10.86
N GLY A 367 21.45 -6.10 10.81
CA GLY A 367 22.53 -6.82 10.15
C GLY A 367 22.54 -6.70 8.63
N ALA A 368 22.36 -5.49 8.11
CA ALA A 368 22.47 -5.20 6.68
C ALA A 368 23.91 -5.43 6.17
N PRO A 369 24.11 -6.29 5.16
CA PRO A 369 25.40 -6.42 4.47
C PRO A 369 25.61 -5.22 3.53
N MET A 370 26.74 -4.54 3.62
CA MET A 370 27.01 -3.33 2.84
C MET A 370 28.52 -3.02 2.75
N PRO A 371 28.94 -2.12 1.84
CA PRO A 371 30.28 -1.52 1.92
C PRO A 371 30.46 -0.76 3.25
N PRO A 372 31.70 -0.52 3.69
CA PRO A 372 31.95 0.36 4.84
C PRO A 372 31.30 1.72 4.65
N ALA A 373 30.28 2.00 5.48
CA ALA A 373 29.51 3.23 5.40
C ALA A 373 30.32 4.44 5.87
N ARG A 374 30.04 5.59 5.26
CA ARG A 374 30.63 6.90 5.50
C ARG A 374 29.53 7.91 5.77
N VAL A 375 29.81 8.91 6.60
CA VAL A 375 28.87 10.02 6.80
C VAL A 375 28.68 10.73 5.47
N GLY A 376 27.43 11.00 5.12
CA GLY A 376 27.04 11.63 3.85
C GLY A 376 26.61 10.66 2.75
N ASP A 377 26.96 9.37 2.85
CA ASP A 377 26.51 8.34 1.89
C ASP A 377 24.99 8.32 1.79
N LEU A 378 24.50 7.94 0.61
CA LEU A 378 23.08 7.74 0.37
C LEU A 378 22.69 6.27 0.56
N VAL A 379 21.69 6.03 1.40
CA VAL A 379 21.12 4.69 1.63
C VAL A 379 19.72 4.63 1.04
N VAL A 380 19.43 3.57 0.29
CA VAL A 380 18.09 3.28 -0.21
C VAL A 380 17.52 2.07 0.50
N MET A 381 16.37 2.23 1.14
CA MET A 381 15.51 1.15 1.64
C MET A 381 14.57 0.69 0.53
N LEU A 382 14.66 -0.58 0.18
CA LEU A 382 13.95 -1.16 -0.96
C LEU A 382 12.48 -1.47 -0.61
N ALA A 383 11.63 -1.55 -1.63
CA ALA A 383 10.22 -1.98 -1.52
C ALA A 383 9.36 -1.21 -0.48
N THR A 384 9.68 0.05 -0.21
CA THR A 384 8.99 0.88 0.80
C THR A 384 7.82 1.68 0.23
N GLY A 385 7.37 1.36 -0.99
CA GLY A 385 6.27 2.08 -1.63
C GLY A 385 4.88 1.84 -1.01
N ALA A 386 4.73 0.83 -0.16
CA ALA A 386 3.47 0.51 0.51
C ALA A 386 3.58 0.78 2.01
N TYR A 387 2.61 1.51 2.56
CA TYR A 387 2.40 1.76 3.98
C TYR A 387 3.48 2.54 4.74
N ALA A 388 4.70 2.68 4.21
CA ALA A 388 5.75 3.49 4.83
C ALA A 388 5.31 4.95 4.97
N TYR A 389 4.93 5.59 3.85
CA TYR A 389 4.44 6.96 3.88
C TYR A 389 3.12 7.09 4.65
N THR A 390 2.19 6.14 4.47
CA THR A 390 0.90 6.11 5.18
C THR A 390 1.08 6.19 6.69
N MET A 391 2.04 5.43 7.22
CA MET A 391 2.31 5.35 8.66
C MET A 391 3.38 6.35 9.14
N SER A 392 3.75 7.30 8.28
CA SER A 392 4.62 8.40 8.68
C SER A 392 3.95 9.28 9.74
N ASN A 393 4.72 9.61 10.76
CA ASN A 393 4.27 10.33 11.95
C ASN A 393 5.31 11.37 12.35
N ASN A 394 4.94 12.22 13.32
CA ASN A 394 5.79 13.32 13.78
C ASN A 394 6.56 12.98 15.07
N TYR A 395 6.88 11.70 15.32
CA TYR A 395 7.62 11.29 16.52
C TYR A 395 8.96 12.07 16.63
N ASN A 396 9.23 12.59 17.82
CA ASN A 396 10.31 13.54 18.11
C ASN A 396 10.30 14.85 17.28
N GLY A 397 9.12 15.27 16.81
CA GLY A 397 8.99 16.44 15.94
C GLY A 397 9.57 16.24 14.54
N ALA A 398 9.67 14.98 14.08
CA ALA A 398 10.02 14.67 12.71
C ALA A 398 9.00 15.29 11.75
N LEU A 399 9.46 15.74 10.59
CA LEU A 399 8.62 16.28 9.52
C LEU A 399 8.35 15.15 8.52
N LYS A 400 7.09 14.97 8.10
CA LYS A 400 6.78 13.93 7.10
C LYS A 400 7.59 14.16 5.82
N PRO A 401 8.22 13.11 5.26
CA PRO A 401 9.07 13.23 4.07
C PRO A 401 8.32 13.71 2.83
N ALA A 402 9.06 14.15 1.81
CA ALA A 402 8.48 14.38 0.49
C ALA A 402 8.22 13.06 -0.26
N ILE A 403 7.30 13.10 -1.22
CA ILE A 403 7.09 12.06 -2.23
C ILE A 403 7.43 12.63 -3.60
N VAL A 404 8.28 11.93 -4.35
CA VAL A 404 8.64 12.25 -5.73
C VAL A 404 8.35 11.07 -6.64
N PHE A 405 7.75 11.36 -7.79
CA PHE A 405 7.59 10.40 -8.88
C PHE A 405 8.66 10.67 -9.93
N VAL A 406 9.27 9.61 -10.45
CA VAL A 406 10.32 9.68 -11.47
C VAL A 406 9.95 8.84 -12.68
N ALA A 407 10.12 9.41 -13.88
CA ALA A 407 9.96 8.74 -15.16
C ALA A 407 10.71 9.49 -16.24
N ASP A 408 11.24 8.76 -17.23
CA ASP A 408 11.86 9.32 -18.43
C ASP A 408 12.97 10.35 -18.15
N GLY A 409 13.73 10.16 -17.07
CA GLY A 409 14.82 11.05 -16.65
C GLY A 409 14.34 12.33 -15.95
N GLU A 410 13.05 12.43 -15.63
CA GLU A 410 12.45 13.59 -14.96
C GLU A 410 11.90 13.22 -13.58
N ALA A 411 12.00 14.17 -12.65
CA ALA A 411 11.55 14.01 -11.27
C ALA A 411 10.51 15.08 -10.91
N ARG A 412 9.35 14.63 -10.43
CA ARG A 412 8.19 15.47 -10.09
C ARG A 412 7.80 15.32 -8.63
N LEU A 413 7.74 16.45 -7.92
CA LEU A 413 7.24 16.50 -6.55
C LEU A 413 5.73 16.21 -6.54
N VAL A 414 5.33 15.18 -5.80
CA VAL A 414 3.92 14.78 -5.62
C VAL A 414 3.38 15.27 -4.29
N THR A 415 4.18 15.12 -3.24
CA THR A 415 3.86 15.63 -1.91
C THR A 415 5.08 16.36 -1.39
N ARG A 416 4.93 17.63 -1.03
CA ARG A 416 6.02 18.39 -0.40
C ARG A 416 6.30 17.84 0.99
N ARG A 417 7.55 17.98 1.43
CA ARG A 417 7.92 17.76 2.83
C ARG A 417 7.10 18.70 3.72
N GLU A 418 6.73 18.21 4.90
CA GLU A 418 6.23 19.10 5.95
C GLU A 418 7.32 20.12 6.33
N THR A 419 6.87 21.27 6.77
CA THR A 419 7.66 22.32 7.39
C THR A 419 7.33 22.38 8.87
N TYR A 420 8.15 23.06 9.66
CA TYR A 420 7.80 23.32 11.06
C TYR A 420 6.51 24.13 11.21
N LEU A 421 6.10 24.91 10.20
CA LEU A 421 4.82 25.61 10.23
C LEU A 421 3.64 24.64 10.11
N ASP A 422 3.75 23.59 9.30
CA ASP A 422 2.74 22.54 9.22
C ASP A 422 2.61 21.80 10.56
N LEU A 423 3.76 21.46 11.16
CA LEU A 423 3.80 20.81 12.47
C LEU A 423 3.15 21.67 13.56
N LEU A 424 3.33 23.00 13.52
CA LEU A 424 2.79 23.93 14.51
C LEU A 424 1.33 24.33 14.24
N ALA A 425 0.76 23.98 13.09
CA ALA A 425 -0.55 24.49 12.65
C ALA A 425 -1.72 24.11 13.59
N THR A 426 -1.57 23.05 14.37
CA THR A 426 -2.57 22.54 15.31
C THR A 426 -2.18 22.74 16.79
N HIS A 427 -1.12 23.51 17.06
CA HIS A 427 -0.58 23.71 18.39
C HIS A 427 -0.85 25.13 18.91
N ALA A 428 -1.27 25.21 20.18
CA ALA A 428 -1.38 26.47 20.92
C ALA A 428 -0.72 26.30 22.31
N PRO A 429 -0.12 27.36 22.87
CA PRO A 429 0.36 27.32 24.25
C PRO A 429 -0.82 27.18 25.21
N ALA A 430 -0.69 26.32 26.22
CA ALA A 430 -1.75 26.04 27.19
C ALA A 430 -2.16 27.24 28.07
N THR A 431 -1.36 28.31 28.12
CA THR A 431 -1.55 29.47 28.99
C THR A 431 -2.17 30.68 28.30
N ALA A 432 -2.61 30.54 27.05
CA ALA A 432 -3.38 31.60 26.39
C ALA A 432 -4.87 31.31 26.58
N ASP A 433 -5.58 32.19 27.29
CA ASP A 433 -7.04 32.26 27.29
C ASP A 433 -7.52 32.57 25.87
N VAL A 434 -7.58 31.55 25.01
CA VAL A 434 -8.18 31.67 23.70
C VAL A 434 -9.15 30.51 23.55
N PHE A 435 -10.40 30.81 23.87
CA PHE A 435 -11.53 30.15 23.25
C PHE A 435 -11.40 30.35 21.73
N VAL A 436 -11.03 29.29 21.00
CA VAL A 436 -11.31 29.16 19.57
C VAL A 436 -12.37 28.10 19.42
#